data_AF-A0A2K4WFT3-F1
#
_entry.id   AF-A0A2K4WFT3-F1
#
_cell.length_a   1.000
_cell.length_b   1.000
_cell.length_c   1.000
_cell.angle_alpha   90.00
_cell.angle_beta   90.00
_cell.angle_gamma   90.00
#
_symmetry.space_group_name_H-M   'P 1'
#
loop_
_entity.id
_entity.type
_entity.pdbx_description
1 polymer ?
#
loop_
_entity_poly.entity_id
_entity_poly.type
_entity_poly.pdbx_seq_one_letter_code
_entity_poly.pdbx_strand_id
1 'polypeptide(L)'
;MFDDDAEDTRSRAEQGKKNEQFRDLYMGVKMEIADDADNGSVKSTVRIGKGDLEFIDALTERLEGEGRSVKWDEDNRRLHIDSSEASEE
;
A
#
# COMPACT_ATOMS: atom_id res chain seq x y z
N MET A 1 -41.90 -3.66 6.93
CA MET A 1 -40.65 -2.99 7.36
C MET A 1 -39.52 -3.96 7.06
N PHE A 2 -39.10 -4.05 5.80
CA PHE A 2 -38.00 -4.92 5.35
C PHE A 2 -37.50 -4.40 4.00
N ASP A 3 -36.80 -3.26 4.00
CA ASP A 3 -36.15 -2.71 2.80
C ASP A 3 -34.81 -2.01 3.12
N ASP A 4 -34.23 -2.20 4.31
CA ASP A 4 -33.08 -1.39 4.78
C ASP A 4 -31.75 -2.17 4.92
N ASP A 5 -31.68 -3.46 4.53
CA ASP A 5 -30.50 -4.31 4.84
C ASP A 5 -29.67 -4.73 3.60
N ALA A 6 -30.05 -4.26 2.40
CA ALA A 6 -29.33 -4.59 1.16
C ALA A 6 -28.18 -3.63 0.84
N GLU A 7 -28.13 -2.44 1.45
CA GLU A 7 -27.08 -1.44 1.24
C GLU A 7 -25.89 -1.60 2.21
N ASP A 8 -26.14 -2.05 3.45
CA ASP A 8 -25.07 -2.28 4.45
C ASP A 8 -24.21 -3.50 4.08
N THR A 9 -24.83 -4.57 3.57
CA THR A 9 -24.14 -5.78 3.12
C THR A 9 -23.27 -5.55 1.88
N ARG A 10 -23.64 -4.63 0.99
CA ARG A 10 -22.80 -4.22 -0.16
C ARG A 10 -21.61 -3.37 0.28
N SER A 11 -21.83 -2.36 1.12
CA SER A 11 -20.74 -1.51 1.63
C SER A 11 -19.69 -2.32 2.38
N ARG A 12 -20.10 -3.32 3.16
CA ARG A 12 -19.17 -4.22 3.88
C ARG A 12 -18.45 -5.20 2.95
N ALA A 13 -19.11 -5.69 1.91
CA ALA A 13 -18.48 -6.57 0.91
C ALA A 13 -17.49 -5.82 0.01
N GLU A 14 -17.77 -4.55 -0.32
CA GLU A 14 -16.86 -3.68 -1.06
C GLU A 14 -15.67 -3.26 -0.20
N GLN A 15 -15.87 -2.93 1.07
CA GLN A 15 -14.77 -2.70 2.00
C GLN A 15 -13.92 -3.96 2.23
N GLY A 16 -14.54 -5.14 2.33
CA GLY A 16 -13.82 -6.42 2.44
C GLY A 16 -12.91 -6.70 1.24
N LYS A 17 -13.45 -6.57 0.02
CA LYS A 17 -12.68 -6.73 -1.22
C LYS A 17 -11.55 -5.71 -1.35
N LYS A 18 -11.82 -4.44 -1.05
CA LYS A 18 -10.80 -3.38 -1.07
C LYS A 18 -9.70 -3.65 -0.04
N ASN A 19 -10.05 -4.20 1.11
CA ASN A 19 -9.08 -4.55 2.15
C ASN A 19 -8.19 -5.75 1.73
N GLU A 20 -8.74 -6.72 0.99
CA GLU A 20 -7.96 -7.82 0.42
C GLU A 20 -6.98 -7.32 -0.67
N GLN A 21 -7.45 -6.45 -1.58
CA GLN A 21 -6.59 -5.85 -2.61
C GLN A 21 -5.49 -4.97 -2.01
N PHE A 22 -5.84 -4.13 -1.03
CA PHE A 22 -4.87 -3.33 -0.29
C PHE A 22 -3.83 -4.20 0.40
N ARG A 23 -4.27 -5.29 1.06
CA ARG A 23 -3.38 -6.19 1.79
C ARG A 23 -2.44 -6.94 0.87
N ASP A 24 -2.92 -7.36 -0.30
CA ASP A 24 -2.10 -7.99 -1.34
C ASP A 24 -1.05 -7.00 -1.88
N LEU A 25 -1.47 -5.78 -2.24
CA LEU A 25 -0.60 -4.69 -2.67
C LEU A 25 0.47 -4.39 -1.61
N TYR A 26 0.05 -4.20 -0.35
CA TYR A 26 0.94 -3.89 0.77
C TYR A 26 1.92 -5.05 1.04
N MET A 27 1.47 -6.29 0.95
CA MET A 27 2.33 -7.46 1.14
C MET A 27 3.36 -7.56 0.01
N GLY A 28 2.96 -7.31 -1.24
CA GLY A 28 3.88 -7.25 -2.39
C GLY A 28 4.93 -6.15 -2.23
N VAL A 29 4.50 -4.95 -1.83
CA VAL A 29 5.40 -3.83 -1.50
C VAL A 29 6.38 -4.22 -0.40
N LYS A 30 5.91 -4.87 0.68
CA LYS A 30 6.78 -5.32 1.77
C LYS A 30 7.80 -6.37 1.34
N MET A 31 7.41 -7.30 0.45
CA MET A 31 8.34 -8.29 -0.11
C MET A 31 9.42 -7.62 -0.94
N GLU A 32 9.05 -6.67 -1.81
CA GLU A 32 10.01 -5.96 -2.64
C GLU A 32 11.00 -5.15 -1.79
N ILE A 33 10.52 -4.52 -0.71
CA ILE A 33 11.38 -3.85 0.27
C ILE A 33 12.32 -4.83 0.98
N ALA A 34 11.81 -6.00 1.38
CA ALA A 34 12.62 -7.01 2.05
C ALA A 34 13.69 -7.61 1.12
N ASP A 35 13.35 -7.83 -0.15
CA ASP A 35 14.27 -8.33 -1.17
C ASP A 35 15.38 -7.31 -1.49
N ASP A 36 15.01 -6.04 -1.69
CA ASP A 36 15.98 -4.95 -1.83
C ASP A 36 16.88 -4.84 -0.60
N ALA A 37 16.31 -4.90 0.61
CA ALA A 37 17.06 -4.84 1.85
C ALA A 37 18.03 -6.02 2.03
N ASP A 38 17.62 -7.24 1.66
CA ASP A 38 18.49 -8.43 1.67
C ASP A 38 19.66 -8.27 0.67
N ASN A 39 19.40 -7.63 -0.46
CA ASN A 39 20.41 -7.27 -1.45
C ASN A 39 21.27 -6.04 -1.06
N GLY A 40 21.07 -5.48 0.14
CA GLY A 40 21.81 -4.32 0.66
C GLY A 40 21.36 -2.97 0.09
N SER A 41 20.19 -2.93 -0.54
CA SER A 41 19.58 -1.75 -1.13
C SER A 41 18.61 -1.11 -0.13
N VAL A 42 18.75 0.19 0.11
CA VAL A 42 17.87 0.94 1.04
C VAL A 42 16.70 1.62 0.32
N LYS A 43 16.60 1.45 -0.99
CA LYS A 43 15.59 2.09 -1.84
C LYS A 43 14.87 1.04 -2.67
N SER A 44 13.56 1.00 -2.54
CA SER A 44 12.69 0.12 -3.30
C SER A 44 11.78 0.92 -4.18
N THR A 45 11.50 0.42 -5.38
CA THR A 45 10.61 1.09 -6.33
C THR A 45 9.55 0.12 -6.80
N VAL A 46 8.34 0.26 -6.27
CA VAL A 46 7.22 -0.62 -6.57
C VAL A 46 6.33 0.02 -7.63
N ARG A 47 5.89 -0.78 -8.61
CA ARG A 47 4.95 -0.30 -9.63
C ARG A 47 3.52 -0.53 -9.17
N ILE A 48 2.70 0.52 -9.21
CA ILE A 48 1.30 0.43 -8.77
C ILE A 48 0.37 0.36 -9.99
N GLY A 49 -0.58 -0.57 -9.92
CA GLY A 49 -1.60 -0.75 -10.94
C GLY A 49 -2.58 0.43 -10.98
N LYS A 50 -3.23 0.66 -12.14
CA LYS A 50 -4.26 1.71 -12.25
C LYS A 50 -5.47 1.46 -11.34
N GLY A 51 -5.76 0.20 -11.03
CA GLY A 51 -6.84 -0.17 -10.11
C GLY A 51 -6.50 0.04 -8.64
N ASP A 52 -5.22 0.25 -8.33
CA ASP A 52 -4.72 0.33 -6.96
C ASP A 52 -4.30 1.76 -6.58
N LEU A 53 -4.52 2.72 -7.49
CA LEU A 53 -4.24 4.13 -7.26
C LEU A 53 -5.03 4.70 -6.08
N GLU A 54 -6.23 4.17 -5.83
CA GLU A 54 -7.05 4.55 -4.67
C GLU A 54 -6.43 4.14 -3.33
N PHE A 55 -5.46 3.22 -3.35
CA PHE A 55 -4.78 2.70 -2.17
C PHE A 55 -3.44 3.36 -1.89
N ILE A 56 -2.94 4.20 -2.80
CA ILE A 56 -1.64 4.89 -2.66
C ILE A 56 -1.59 5.69 -1.37
N ASP A 57 -2.63 6.45 -1.08
CA ASP A 57 -2.70 7.35 0.07
C ASP A 57 -2.62 6.56 1.38
N ALA A 58 -3.48 5.55 1.53
CA ALA A 58 -3.47 4.64 2.67
C ALA A 58 -2.16 3.85 2.81
N LEU A 59 -1.54 3.46 1.69
CA LEU A 59 -0.28 2.72 1.67
C LEU A 59 0.89 3.62 2.09
N THR A 60 0.90 4.87 1.61
CA THR A 60 1.88 5.90 1.94
C THR A 60 1.81 6.20 3.44
N GLU A 61 0.62 6.51 3.97
CA GLU A 61 0.42 6.75 5.41
C GLU A 61 0.88 5.57 6.27
N ARG A 62 0.59 4.33 5.83
CA ARG A 62 0.99 3.11 6.53
C ARG A 62 2.51 2.96 6.60
N LEU A 63 3.20 3.20 5.48
CA LEU A 63 4.65 3.05 5.37
C LEU A 63 5.40 4.20 6.05
N GLU A 64 4.91 5.44 5.93
CA GLU A 64 5.44 6.58 6.67
C GLU A 64 5.26 6.38 8.18
N GLY A 65 4.14 5.81 8.62
CA GLY A 65 3.93 5.40 10.01
C GLY A 65 4.88 4.29 10.49
N GLU A 66 5.50 3.52 9.59
CA GLU A 66 6.58 2.56 9.89
C GLU A 66 7.96 3.21 9.88
N GLY A 67 8.07 4.54 9.70
CA GLY A 67 9.34 5.27 9.64
C GLY A 67 10.05 5.17 8.28
N ARG A 68 9.31 4.89 7.21
CA ARG A 68 9.84 4.79 5.84
C ARG A 68 9.46 6.03 5.04
N SER A 69 10.40 6.58 4.29
CA SER A 69 10.16 7.74 3.43
C SER A 69 9.53 7.27 2.11
N VAL A 70 8.25 7.58 1.87
CA VAL A 70 7.53 7.16 0.66
C VAL A 70 7.28 8.34 -0.27
N LYS A 71 7.57 8.15 -1.56
CA LYS A 71 7.31 9.12 -2.62
C LYS A 71 6.54 8.48 -3.75
N TRP A 72 5.33 8.98 -3.98
CA TRP A 72 4.53 8.59 -5.12
C TRP A 72 4.92 9.40 -6.36
N ASP A 73 5.25 8.69 -7.44
CA ASP A 73 5.50 9.23 -8.77
C ASP A 73 4.30 8.92 -9.67
N GLU A 74 3.45 9.92 -9.87
CA GLU A 74 2.22 9.78 -10.69
C GLU A 74 2.52 9.58 -12.18
N ASP A 75 3.62 10.14 -12.66
CA ASP A 75 4.01 10.14 -14.08
C ASP A 75 4.38 8.72 -14.54
N ASN A 76 5.16 8.01 -13.71
CA ASN A 76 5.58 6.63 -13.95
C ASN A 76 4.70 5.59 -13.26
N ARG A 77 3.77 6.02 -12.41
CA ARG A 77 2.96 5.16 -11.53
C ARG A 77 3.82 4.27 -10.65
N ARG A 78 4.81 4.88 -10.00
CA ARG A 78 5.81 4.21 -9.19
C ARG A 78 5.83 4.77 -7.79
N LEU A 79 5.87 3.87 -6.82
CA LEU A 79 6.05 4.19 -5.42
C LEU A 79 7.51 3.97 -5.07
N HIS A 80 8.21 5.07 -4.79
CA HIS A 80 9.57 5.05 -4.29
C HIS A 80 9.55 4.99 -2.77
N ILE A 81 10.26 4.03 -2.20
CA ILE A 81 10.25 3.76 -0.78
C ILE A 81 11.70 3.77 -0.34
N ASP A 82 12.02 4.69 0.55
CA ASP A 82 13.34 4.85 1.13
C ASP A 82 13.29 4.33 2.57
N SER A 83 14.06 3.28 2.83
CA SER A 83 14.21 2.64 4.13
C SER A 83 15.45 3.13 4.88
N SER A 84 16.08 4.24 4.43
CA SER A 84 17.30 4.76 5.05
C SER A 84 17.07 5.32 6.47
N GLU A 85 15.84 5.73 6.81
CA GLU A 85 15.50 6.33 8.11
C GLU A 85 14.92 5.33 9.12
N ALA A 86 14.59 4.10 8.71
CA ALA A 86 14.08 3.07 9.63
C ALA A 86 15.16 2.50 10.58
N SER A 87 16.38 3.07 10.58
CA SER A 87 17.53 2.66 11.38
C SER A 87 17.81 3.55 12.60
N GLU A 88 16.93 4.49 12.97
CA GLU A 88 17.10 5.26 14.21
C GLU A 88 16.44 4.54 15.40
N GLU A 89 17.28 4.25 16.39
CA GLU A 89 17.15 3.42 17.60
C GLU A 89 16.04 3.82 18.60
#